data_AF-A0A0G0BSE3-F1
#
_entry.id   AF-A0A0G0BSE3-F1
#
_cell.length_a   1.000
_cell.length_b   1.000
_cell.length_c   1.000
_cell.angle_alpha   90.00
_cell.angle_beta   90.00
_cell.angle_gamma   90.00
#
_symmetry.space_group_name_H-M   'P 1'
#
loop_
_entity.id
_entity.type
_entity.pdbx_description
1 polymer ?
#
loop_
_entity_poly.entity_id
_entity_poly.type
_entity_poly.pdbx_seq_one_letter_code
_entity_poly.pdbx_strand_id
1 'polypeptide(L)'
;MGMQAIQNHMFLVTKTDEDDDGGGGGGGGSGSHTRCSDKKDNDDDGLVDSADPGCHSDGNASNADSYVPSDSDEQNGGQVLGAQTSCGIYVDKYLRRGYKNDAEAVKKVQLFLNDYLKLKLEVDGIYGSKTEEAVRVFQILHKDKILTPWGVTASTGIFYLTTQTEVNNIMCPDLNLQIPSNLINFTASMIN
;
A
#
# COMPACT_ATOMS: atom_id res chain seq x y z
N MET A 1 -28.45 -19.46 5.75
CA MET A 1 -28.53 -18.49 4.64
C MET A 1 -27.31 -17.58 4.78
N GLY A 2 -26.14 -17.77 4.16
CA GLY A 2 -25.87 -18.20 2.80
C GLY A 2 -25.61 -16.98 1.90
N MET A 3 -24.74 -16.05 2.31
CA MET A 3 -24.42 -14.86 1.51
C MET A 3 -23.15 -15.11 0.72
N GLN A 4 -23.32 -15.02 -0.60
CA GLN A 4 -22.41 -15.43 -1.65
C GLN A 4 -21.10 -14.66 -1.62
N ALA A 5 -20.02 -15.39 -1.88
CA ALA A 5 -18.69 -14.86 -2.16
C ALA A 5 -18.78 -13.84 -3.31
N ILE A 6 -18.49 -12.59 -3.01
CA ILE A 6 -18.30 -11.57 -4.04
C ILE A 6 -17.06 -11.94 -4.85
N GLN A 7 -17.33 -12.15 -6.13
CA GLN A 7 -16.47 -12.71 -7.12
C GLN A 7 -15.27 -11.80 -7.38
N ASN A 8 -14.09 -12.42 -7.28
CA ASN A 8 -12.88 -12.17 -8.03
C ASN A 8 -13.10 -11.29 -9.29
N HIS A 9 -12.85 -9.98 -9.21
CA HIS A 9 -12.69 -9.15 -10.39
C HIS A 9 -11.22 -9.10 -10.78
N MET A 10 -10.78 -10.27 -11.25
CA MET A 10 -9.56 -10.48 -12.01
C MET A 10 -9.55 -9.50 -13.20
N PHE A 11 -8.67 -8.51 -13.12
CA PHE A 11 -8.37 -7.60 -14.23
C PHE A 11 -7.59 -8.39 -15.28
N LEU A 12 -8.30 -8.98 -16.24
CA LEU A 12 -7.69 -9.59 -17.41
C LEU A 12 -7.28 -8.47 -18.39
N VAL A 13 -6.04 -8.01 -18.27
CA VAL A 13 -5.30 -7.51 -19.43
C VAL A 13 -4.71 -8.72 -20.13
N THR A 14 -5.25 -9.04 -21.30
CA THR A 14 -4.63 -9.99 -22.22
C THR A 14 -3.34 -9.38 -22.76
N LYS A 15 -2.19 -9.92 -22.38
CA LYS A 15 -0.99 -9.88 -23.21
C LYS A 15 -0.48 -11.31 -23.31
N THR A 16 -0.51 -11.82 -24.53
CA THR A 16 0.00 -13.14 -24.91
C THR A 16 1.51 -13.19 -24.71
N ASP A 17 1.93 -14.27 -24.06
CA ASP A 17 3.30 -14.71 -23.83
C ASP A 17 3.94 -15.17 -25.15
N GLU A 18 5.15 -14.68 -25.46
CA GLU A 18 6.05 -15.28 -26.45
C GLU A 18 7.49 -15.27 -25.88
N ASP A 19 7.85 -16.45 -25.37
CA ASP A 19 9.13 -17.18 -25.45
C ASP A 19 10.41 -16.76 -24.68
N ASP A 20 10.73 -17.63 -23.71
CA ASP A 20 12.05 -17.91 -23.13
C ASP A 20 13.05 -18.46 -24.17
N ASP A 21 14.32 -18.05 -24.09
CA ASP A 21 15.48 -18.95 -24.21
C ASP A 21 16.76 -18.27 -23.71
N GLY A 22 17.48 -18.95 -22.81
CA GLY A 22 18.62 -18.40 -22.06
C GLY A 22 20.01 -18.59 -22.68
N GLY A 23 21.02 -18.09 -21.97
CA GLY A 23 22.41 -18.57 -22.09
C GLY A 23 23.54 -17.56 -21.85
N GLY A 24 24.29 -17.76 -20.75
CA GLY A 24 25.77 -17.89 -20.77
C GLY A 24 26.68 -16.65 -20.75
N GLY A 25 27.41 -16.48 -19.63
CA GLY A 25 28.88 -16.50 -19.58
C GLY A 25 29.72 -15.23 -19.86
N GLY A 26 30.67 -14.97 -18.96
CA GLY A 26 32.01 -14.46 -19.29
C GLY A 26 32.28 -12.96 -19.06
N GLY A 27 33.33 -12.66 -18.28
CA GLY A 27 33.73 -11.29 -17.92
C GLY A 27 34.63 -10.56 -18.91
N GLY A 28 35.02 -9.34 -18.55
CA GLY A 28 36.05 -8.54 -19.24
C GLY A 28 35.64 -7.09 -19.39
N GLY A 29 36.21 -6.22 -18.56
CA GLY A 29 35.91 -4.78 -18.55
C GLY A 29 36.27 -4.07 -19.86
N SER A 30 35.42 -3.12 -20.26
CA SER A 30 35.74 -1.95 -21.08
C SER A 30 34.53 -1.00 -21.08
N GLY A 31 34.59 0.04 -20.25
CA GLY A 31 33.95 1.33 -20.50
C GLY A 31 32.44 1.36 -20.78
N SER A 32 31.66 0.42 -20.25
CA SER A 32 30.22 0.62 -20.16
C SER A 32 30.02 1.78 -19.20
N HIS A 33 29.60 2.94 -19.71
CA HIS A 33 28.95 3.90 -18.83
C HIS A 33 27.79 3.12 -18.21
N THR A 34 27.90 2.84 -16.92
CA THR A 34 26.82 2.22 -16.18
C THR A 34 25.71 3.26 -16.04
N ARG A 35 24.49 2.86 -15.66
CA ARG A 35 23.35 3.79 -15.59
C ARG A 35 23.74 5.06 -14.81
N CYS A 36 24.41 4.87 -13.66
CA CYS A 36 24.96 5.95 -12.83
C CYS A 36 26.12 6.77 -13.40
N SER A 37 26.58 6.50 -14.63
CA SER A 37 27.65 7.25 -15.28
C SER A 37 27.38 7.55 -16.76
N ASP A 38 26.13 7.43 -17.23
CA ASP A 38 25.76 7.57 -18.65
C ASP A 38 25.03 8.88 -19.02
N LYS A 39 24.81 9.78 -18.05
CA LYS A 39 24.13 11.07 -18.20
C LYS A 39 22.67 10.97 -18.61
N LYS A 40 22.03 9.85 -18.38
CA LYS A 40 20.60 9.70 -18.53
C LYS A 40 19.98 9.46 -17.17
N ASP A 41 18.74 9.90 -17.05
CA ASP A 41 17.85 9.52 -15.97
C ASP A 41 17.23 8.18 -16.38
N ASN A 42 17.74 7.07 -15.86
CA ASN A 42 17.25 5.73 -16.22
C ASN A 42 16.14 5.22 -15.30
N ASP A 43 15.82 5.90 -14.20
CA ASP A 43 14.67 5.57 -13.33
C ASP A 43 13.52 6.60 -13.39
N ASP A 44 13.67 7.63 -14.24
CA ASP A 44 12.73 8.70 -14.55
C ASP A 44 12.32 9.54 -13.32
N ASP A 45 13.21 9.69 -12.32
CA ASP A 45 12.95 10.46 -11.09
C ASP A 45 13.29 11.97 -11.21
N GLY A 46 13.90 12.37 -12.33
CA GLY A 46 14.35 13.73 -12.64
C GLY A 46 15.78 14.05 -12.23
N LEU A 47 16.54 13.08 -11.72
CA LEU A 47 17.95 13.17 -11.32
C LEU A 47 18.81 12.26 -12.22
N VAL A 48 20.12 12.51 -12.26
CA VAL A 48 21.03 11.86 -13.20
C VAL A 48 22.40 11.65 -12.55
N ASP A 49 22.98 10.45 -12.71
CA ASP A 49 24.34 10.11 -12.27
C ASP A 49 24.64 10.57 -10.82
N SER A 50 25.68 11.39 -10.62
CA SER A 50 26.09 11.93 -9.31
C SER A 50 25.07 12.89 -8.65
N ALA A 51 24.04 13.33 -9.38
CA ALA A 51 22.96 14.11 -8.80
C ALA A 51 21.80 13.21 -8.31
N ASP A 52 21.85 11.93 -8.66
CA ASP A 52 20.85 10.92 -8.32
C ASP A 52 21.24 10.20 -7.01
N PRO A 53 20.42 10.25 -5.96
CA PRO A 53 20.71 9.54 -4.72
C PRO A 53 20.76 8.02 -4.88
N GLY A 54 20.17 7.42 -5.92
CA GLY A 54 20.26 6.00 -6.22
C GLY A 54 21.64 5.57 -6.71
N CYS A 55 22.43 6.50 -7.25
CA CYS A 55 23.83 6.29 -7.58
C CYS A 55 24.78 6.44 -6.41
N HIS A 56 24.25 6.64 -5.21
CA HIS A 56 25.02 6.76 -3.98
C HIS A 56 24.73 5.57 -3.08
N SER A 57 25.78 4.93 -2.59
CA SER A 57 25.70 3.75 -1.71
C SER A 57 24.96 3.99 -0.38
N ASP A 58 24.76 5.25 0.01
CA ASP A 58 24.01 5.68 1.19
C ASP A 58 22.67 6.35 0.87
N GLY A 59 22.26 6.38 -0.41
CA GLY A 59 21.01 7.01 -0.83
C GLY A 59 21.00 8.54 -0.75
N ASN A 60 22.18 9.19 -0.72
CA ASN A 60 22.29 10.62 -0.52
C ASN A 60 23.19 11.30 -1.57
N ALA A 61 22.55 11.93 -2.56
CA ALA A 61 23.23 12.70 -3.61
C ALA A 61 24.12 13.86 -3.10
N SER A 62 23.89 14.34 -1.86
CA SER A 62 24.75 15.39 -1.28
C SER A 62 26.07 14.85 -0.74
N ASN A 63 26.24 13.53 -0.64
CA ASN A 63 27.47 12.91 -0.16
C ASN A 63 28.31 12.43 -1.36
N ALA A 64 29.23 13.27 -1.85
CA ALA A 64 30.07 12.93 -2.99
C ALA A 64 30.96 11.68 -2.76
N ASP A 65 31.29 11.36 -1.51
CA ASP A 65 32.13 10.21 -1.17
C ASP A 65 31.37 8.87 -1.30
N SER A 66 30.04 8.89 -1.31
CA SER A 66 29.21 7.68 -1.43
C SER A 66 28.80 7.35 -2.86
N TYR A 67 29.12 8.21 -3.84
CA TYR A 67 28.80 8.02 -5.26
C TYR A 67 29.53 6.79 -5.84
N VAL A 68 28.77 5.91 -6.49
CA VAL A 68 29.25 4.66 -7.08
C VAL A 68 29.05 4.73 -8.60
N PRO A 69 30.01 5.28 -9.37
CA PRO A 69 29.92 5.38 -10.83
C PRO A 69 30.02 4.03 -11.56
N SER A 70 30.30 2.94 -10.85
CA SER A 70 30.20 1.58 -11.39
C SER A 70 28.85 0.93 -11.12
N ASP A 71 27.95 1.62 -10.41
CA ASP A 71 26.62 1.10 -10.13
C ASP A 71 25.79 1.10 -11.41
N SER A 72 25.14 -0.04 -11.65
CA SER A 72 24.28 -0.27 -12.81
C SER A 72 22.81 -0.10 -12.45
N ASP A 73 22.49 0.43 -11.28
CA ASP A 73 21.13 0.76 -10.85
C ASP A 73 21.10 2.19 -10.31
N GLU A 74 20.25 3.02 -10.90
CA GLU A 74 19.98 4.39 -10.40
C GLU A 74 18.77 4.40 -9.47
N GLN A 75 18.17 3.24 -9.18
CA GLN A 75 17.06 3.20 -8.25
C GLN A 75 17.54 3.64 -6.87
N ASN A 76 17.01 4.77 -6.43
CA ASN A 76 17.01 5.15 -5.03
C ASN A 76 16.56 3.94 -4.20
N GLY A 77 17.41 3.47 -3.27
CA GLY A 77 17.13 2.36 -2.35
C GLY A 77 15.92 2.56 -1.42
N GLY A 78 15.03 3.50 -1.74
CA GLY A 78 13.73 3.78 -1.14
C GLY A 78 12.55 3.74 -2.12
N GLN A 79 12.67 3.11 -3.29
CA GLN A 79 11.53 2.83 -4.17
C GLN A 79 10.62 1.72 -3.59
N VAL A 80 9.77 2.04 -2.61
CA VAL A 80 8.58 1.18 -2.32
C VAL A 80 7.38 1.60 -3.17
N LEU A 81 7.61 1.80 -4.47
CA LEU A 81 6.54 2.12 -5.42
C LEU A 81 6.66 1.25 -6.68
N GLY A 82 6.39 -0.04 -6.48
CA GLY A 82 5.67 -0.85 -7.46
C GLY A 82 6.44 -1.93 -8.21
N ALA A 83 6.48 -3.16 -7.67
CA ALA A 83 6.46 -4.42 -8.43
C ALA A 83 6.34 -5.58 -7.43
N GLN A 84 5.24 -6.34 -7.31
CA GLN A 84 4.22 -6.70 -8.28
C GLN A 84 2.81 -6.54 -7.66
N THR A 85 1.77 -6.76 -8.46
CA THR A 85 0.43 -7.16 -8.03
C THR A 85 0.49 -8.52 -7.30
N SER A 86 1.25 -8.58 -6.22
CA SER A 86 1.22 -9.59 -5.17
C SER A 86 0.54 -8.92 -4.01
N CYS A 87 -0.67 -9.39 -3.73
CA CYS A 87 -1.35 -9.32 -2.45
C CYS A 87 -0.42 -8.86 -1.28
N GLY A 88 -0.63 -7.66 -0.73
CA GLY A 88 0.13 -7.10 0.39
C GLY A 88 -0.73 -6.23 1.31
N ILE A 89 -0.14 -5.69 2.39
CA ILE A 89 -0.85 -4.77 3.31
C ILE A 89 -1.32 -3.54 2.52
N TYR A 90 -2.63 -3.34 2.45
CA TYR A 90 -3.24 -2.24 1.71
C TYR A 90 -3.15 -0.92 2.49
N VAL A 91 -3.48 -0.94 3.78
CA VAL A 91 -3.39 0.19 4.70
C VAL A 91 -2.78 -0.26 6.04
N ASP A 92 -1.70 0.39 6.46
CA ASP A 92 -0.98 0.14 7.71
C ASP A 92 -1.27 1.21 8.80
N LYS A 93 -2.01 2.27 8.47
CA LYS A 93 -2.35 3.37 9.38
C LYS A 93 -3.74 3.24 10.01
N TYR A 94 -3.89 3.84 11.19
CA TYR A 94 -5.16 4.00 11.86
C TYR A 94 -5.74 5.38 11.60
N LEU A 95 -7.05 5.46 11.36
CA LEU A 95 -7.71 6.69 10.94
C LEU A 95 -8.96 6.96 11.78
N ARG A 96 -9.16 8.23 12.16
CA ARG A 96 -10.32 8.69 12.94
C ARG A 96 -10.66 10.14 12.61
N ARG A 97 -11.96 10.47 12.55
CA ARG A 97 -12.39 11.86 12.37
C ARG A 97 -11.92 12.72 13.55
N GLY A 98 -11.45 13.93 13.24
CA GLY A 98 -10.97 14.90 14.23
C GLY A 98 -9.51 14.71 14.66
N TYR A 99 -8.83 13.69 14.13
CA TYR A 99 -7.40 13.45 14.37
C TYR A 99 -6.57 13.85 13.14
N LYS A 100 -5.26 14.10 13.36
CA LYS A 100 -4.31 14.26 12.27
C LYS A 100 -4.08 12.90 11.61
N ASN A 101 -4.75 12.67 10.50
CA ASN A 101 -4.62 11.44 9.71
C ASN A 101 -3.56 11.62 8.62
N ASP A 102 -2.98 10.51 8.17
CA ASP A 102 -2.18 10.46 6.96
C ASP A 102 -3.09 10.55 5.73
N ALA A 103 -2.88 11.54 4.87
CA ALA A 103 -3.78 11.83 3.75
C ALA A 103 -3.82 10.69 2.72
N GLU A 104 -2.68 10.04 2.45
CA GLU A 104 -2.59 8.95 1.48
C GLU A 104 -3.30 7.69 1.99
N ALA A 105 -3.15 7.37 3.28
CA ALA A 105 -3.91 6.30 3.91
C ALA A 105 -5.43 6.57 3.87
N VAL A 106 -5.86 7.82 4.08
CA VAL A 106 -7.28 8.19 3.94
C VAL A 106 -7.78 7.99 2.52
N LYS A 107 -7.02 8.42 1.50
CA LYS A 107 -7.41 8.22 0.09
C LYS A 107 -7.57 6.74 -0.24
N LYS A 108 -6.66 5.87 0.21
CA LYS A 108 -6.80 4.41 0.06
C LYS A 108 -8.10 3.89 0.66
N VAL A 109 -8.42 4.30 1.89
CA VAL A 109 -9.69 3.90 2.53
C VAL A 109 -10.91 4.46 1.78
N GLN A 110 -10.87 5.70 1.30
CA GLN A 110 -11.96 6.28 0.50
C GLN A 110 -12.17 5.54 -0.83
N LEU A 111 -11.08 5.17 -1.52
CA LEU A 111 -11.12 4.35 -2.74
C LEU A 111 -11.72 2.97 -2.47
N PHE A 112 -11.23 2.29 -1.44
CA PHE A 112 -11.77 0.99 -1.01
C PHE A 112 -13.27 1.08 -0.71
N LEU A 113 -13.71 2.09 0.06
CA LEU A 113 -15.12 2.24 0.42
C LEU A 113 -15.99 2.57 -0.80
N ASN A 114 -15.50 3.41 -1.72
CA ASN A 114 -16.20 3.70 -2.97
C ASN A 114 -16.39 2.45 -3.82
N ASP A 115 -15.36 1.63 -3.97
CA ASP A 115 -15.48 0.40 -4.73
C ASP A 115 -16.33 -0.65 -3.99
N TYR A 116 -16.06 -0.91 -2.71
CA TYR A 116 -16.73 -1.96 -1.93
C TYR A 116 -18.22 -1.67 -1.72
N LEU A 117 -18.58 -0.43 -1.36
CA LEU A 117 -19.95 -0.01 -1.07
C LEU A 117 -20.65 0.64 -2.27
N LYS A 118 -19.97 0.73 -3.43
CA LYS A 118 -20.45 1.43 -4.64
C LYS A 118 -20.91 2.86 -4.35
N LEU A 119 -20.09 3.58 -3.57
CA LEU A 119 -20.30 4.97 -3.20
C LEU A 119 -19.60 5.93 -4.17
N LYS A 120 -19.89 7.23 -4.01
CA LYS A 120 -19.24 8.33 -4.71
C LYS A 120 -18.73 9.37 -3.71
N LEU A 121 -17.95 8.91 -2.74
CA LEU A 121 -17.19 9.77 -1.84
C LEU A 121 -16.13 10.52 -2.63
N GLU A 122 -15.86 11.74 -2.20
CA GLU A 122 -14.69 12.48 -2.66
C GLU A 122 -13.42 11.83 -2.10
N VAL A 123 -12.41 11.67 -2.96
CA VAL A 123 -11.12 11.07 -2.59
C VAL A 123 -10.12 12.21 -2.33
N ASP A 124 -10.38 12.96 -1.26
CA ASP A 124 -9.67 14.17 -0.88
C ASP A 124 -8.55 13.93 0.16
N GLY A 125 -8.47 12.72 0.72
CA GLY A 125 -7.55 12.42 1.82
C GLY A 125 -7.99 12.99 3.18
N ILE A 126 -9.25 13.45 3.29
CA ILE A 126 -9.83 13.99 4.52
C ILE A 126 -10.79 12.96 5.13
N TYR A 127 -10.47 12.48 6.34
CA TYR A 127 -11.36 11.59 7.09
C TYR A 127 -12.52 12.40 7.72
N GLY A 128 -13.45 12.83 6.86
CA GLY A 128 -14.60 13.65 7.22
C GLY A 128 -15.82 12.83 7.64
N SER A 129 -16.95 13.52 7.80
CA SER A 129 -18.21 12.88 8.23
C SER A 129 -18.71 11.80 7.26
N LYS A 130 -18.53 12.00 5.95
CA LYS A 130 -18.98 11.04 4.93
C LYS A 130 -18.11 9.77 4.93
N THR A 131 -16.80 9.93 5.09
CA THR A 131 -15.87 8.80 5.22
C THR A 131 -16.13 8.03 6.52
N GLU A 132 -16.35 8.71 7.64
CA GLU A 132 -16.74 8.05 8.89
C GLU A 132 -18.03 7.24 8.73
N GLU A 133 -19.06 7.81 8.10
CA GLU A 133 -20.34 7.11 7.87
C GLU A 133 -20.16 5.86 6.99
N ALA A 134 -19.36 5.97 5.93
CA ALA A 134 -19.05 4.82 5.09
C ALA A 134 -18.29 3.72 5.86
N VAL A 135 -17.36 4.10 6.76
CA VAL A 135 -16.70 3.13 7.66
C VAL A 135 -17.72 2.52 8.62
N ARG A 136 -18.65 3.29 9.18
CA ARG A 136 -19.72 2.75 10.04
C ARG A 136 -20.54 1.70 9.34
N VAL A 137 -20.92 1.94 8.09
CA VAL A 137 -21.65 0.98 7.25
C VAL A 137 -20.81 -0.28 7.01
N PHE A 138 -19.53 -0.13 6.64
CA PHE A 138 -18.62 -1.26 6.46
C PHE A 138 -18.48 -2.12 7.73
N GLN A 139 -18.34 -1.49 8.90
CA GLN A 139 -18.25 -2.18 10.19
C GLN A 139 -19.51 -2.99 10.53
N ILE A 140 -20.69 -2.47 10.17
CA ILE A 140 -21.96 -3.19 10.37
C ILE A 140 -22.04 -4.41 9.43
N LEU A 141 -21.62 -4.26 8.16
CA LEU A 141 -21.62 -5.35 7.18
C LEU A 141 -20.67 -6.49 7.57
N HIS A 142 -19.57 -6.18 8.25
CA HIS A 142 -18.54 -7.12 8.71
C HIS A 142 -18.54 -7.32 10.24
N LYS A 143 -19.71 -7.15 10.87
CA LYS A 143 -19.88 -7.14 12.32
C LYS A 143 -19.16 -8.29 13.04
N ASP A 144 -19.27 -9.50 12.52
CA ASP A 144 -18.73 -10.71 13.16
C ASP A 144 -17.20 -10.69 13.31
N LYS A 145 -16.51 -10.05 12.37
CA LYS A 145 -15.05 -9.94 12.37
C LYS A 145 -14.56 -8.61 12.93
N ILE A 146 -15.36 -7.56 12.84
CA ILE A 146 -14.93 -6.21 13.22
C ILE A 146 -15.41 -5.81 14.60
N LEU A 147 -16.69 -6.02 14.94
CA LEU A 147 -17.32 -5.49 16.16
C LEU A 147 -17.43 -6.54 17.26
N THR A 148 -17.81 -7.78 16.90
CA THR A 148 -17.96 -8.89 17.84
C THR A 148 -16.69 -9.18 18.67
N PRO A 149 -15.45 -9.10 18.12
CA PRO A 149 -14.24 -9.28 18.94
C PRO A 149 -14.05 -8.25 20.05
N TRP A 150 -14.70 -7.08 19.95
CA TRP A 150 -14.69 -6.04 20.98
C TRP A 150 -15.88 -6.12 21.92
N GLY A 151 -16.82 -7.04 21.70
CA GLY A 151 -18.08 -7.11 22.44
C GLY A 151 -19.02 -5.91 22.20
N VAL A 152 -18.82 -5.16 21.11
CA VAL A 152 -19.66 -3.99 20.78
C VAL A 152 -20.66 -4.31 19.69
N THR A 153 -21.82 -3.65 19.73
CA THR A 153 -22.87 -3.79 18.71
C THR A 153 -23.06 -2.53 17.87
N ALA A 154 -22.58 -1.39 18.36
CA ALA A 154 -22.57 -0.12 17.64
C ALA A 154 -21.28 0.02 16.83
N SER A 155 -21.41 0.49 15.59
CA SER A 155 -20.26 0.91 14.80
C SER A 155 -19.59 2.14 15.43
N THR A 156 -18.27 2.21 15.33
CA THR A 156 -17.46 3.29 15.91
C THR A 156 -17.12 4.35 14.87
N GLY A 157 -17.10 3.98 13.58
CA GLY A 157 -16.62 4.85 12.50
C GLY A 157 -15.11 5.06 12.52
N ILE A 158 -14.37 4.27 13.30
CA ILE A 158 -12.92 4.35 13.43
C ILE A 158 -12.29 3.27 12.55
N PHE A 159 -11.33 3.64 11.70
CA PHE A 159 -10.51 2.69 10.97
C PHE A 159 -9.35 2.23 11.87
N TYR A 160 -9.59 1.21 12.68
CA TYR A 160 -8.65 0.72 13.67
C TYR A 160 -8.64 -0.80 13.76
N LEU A 161 -7.46 -1.38 14.01
CA LEU A 161 -7.21 -2.77 14.34
C LEU A 161 -8.04 -3.78 13.53
N THR A 162 -9.17 -4.29 14.05
CA THR A 162 -10.03 -5.26 13.34
C THR A 162 -10.63 -4.72 12.03
N THR A 163 -10.93 -3.41 11.96
CA THR A 163 -11.40 -2.77 10.72
C THR A 163 -10.29 -2.74 9.67
N GLN A 164 -9.07 -2.38 10.08
CA GLN A 164 -7.89 -2.38 9.20
C GLN A 164 -7.56 -3.81 8.74
N THR A 165 -7.56 -4.77 9.66
CA THR A 165 -7.31 -6.19 9.36
C THR A 165 -8.30 -6.72 8.33
N GLU A 166 -9.60 -6.43 8.50
CA GLU A 166 -10.61 -6.91 7.55
C GLU A 166 -10.44 -6.27 6.16
N VAL A 167 -10.15 -4.97 6.08
CA VAL A 167 -9.86 -4.33 4.78
C VAL A 167 -8.63 -4.94 4.12
N ASN A 168 -7.54 -5.17 4.87
CA ASN A 168 -6.34 -5.79 4.34
C ASN A 168 -6.61 -7.22 3.85
N ASN A 169 -7.42 -8.01 4.57
CA ASN A 169 -7.81 -9.36 4.13
C ASN A 169 -8.76 -9.35 2.92
N ILE A 170 -9.59 -8.33 2.75
CA ILE A 170 -10.45 -8.20 1.56
C ILE A 170 -9.63 -7.82 0.33
N MET A 171 -8.71 -6.86 0.50
CA MET A 171 -7.82 -6.41 -0.59
C MET A 171 -6.76 -7.45 -0.92
N CYS A 172 -6.39 -8.26 0.07
CA CYS A 172 -5.41 -9.30 -0.05
C CYS A 172 -5.78 -10.54 0.79
N PRO A 173 -6.58 -11.47 0.25
CA PRO A 173 -7.00 -12.68 0.96
C PRO A 173 -5.84 -13.61 1.35
N ASP A 174 -4.77 -13.67 0.53
CA ASP A 174 -3.64 -14.57 0.77
C ASP A 174 -2.83 -14.19 2.01
N LEU A 175 -2.93 -12.93 2.46
CA LEU A 175 -2.28 -12.48 3.68
C LEU A 175 -2.85 -13.16 4.93
N ASN A 176 -4.13 -13.54 4.89
CA ASN A 176 -4.83 -14.29 5.93
C ASN A 176 -4.51 -13.77 7.36
N LEU A 177 -4.59 -12.46 7.55
CA LEU A 177 -4.30 -11.84 8.83
C LEU A 177 -5.29 -12.32 9.88
N GLN A 178 -4.77 -12.73 11.03
CA GLN A 178 -5.57 -13.14 12.17
C GLN A 178 -6.31 -11.94 12.75
N ILE A 179 -7.64 -12.06 12.89
CA ILE A 179 -8.44 -11.06 13.58
C ILE A 179 -8.03 -11.03 15.06
N PRO A 180 -7.57 -9.88 15.58
CA PRO A 180 -7.21 -9.76 16.98
C PRO A 180 -8.39 -10.10 17.91
N SER A 181 -8.16 -10.91 18.94
CA SER A 181 -9.21 -11.41 19.85
C SER A 181 -9.03 -11.02 21.32
N ASN A 182 -7.81 -10.67 21.74
CA ASN A 182 -7.51 -10.20 23.11
C ASN A 182 -7.61 -8.67 23.21
N LEU A 183 -8.79 -8.15 22.89
CA LEU A 183 -9.01 -6.72 22.81
C LEU A 183 -9.50 -6.17 24.14
N ILE A 184 -8.89 -5.06 24.58
CA ILE A 184 -9.43 -4.30 25.70
C ILE A 184 -10.81 -3.78 25.28
N ASN A 185 -11.84 -4.10 26.08
CA ASN A 185 -13.19 -3.63 25.81
C ASN A 185 -13.21 -2.11 25.67
N PHE A 186 -13.87 -1.60 24.62
CA PHE A 186 -14.09 -0.17 24.44
C PHE A 186 -14.91 0.36 25.62
N THR A 187 -14.23 0.94 26.60
CA THR A 187 -14.91 1.71 27.65
C THR A 187 -15.31 3.06 27.06
N ALA A 188 -16.43 3.63 27.53
CA ALA A 188 -16.95 4.92 27.09
C ALA A 188 -15.91 6.06 27.12
N SER A 189 -14.82 5.90 27.88
CA SER A 189 -13.70 6.85 27.96
C SER A 189 -12.81 6.92 26.71
N MET A 190 -12.88 5.96 25.79
CA MET A 190 -12.07 5.97 24.54
C MET A 190 -12.82 6.55 23.33
N ILE A 191 -14.13 6.80 23.50
CA ILE A 191 -15.07 7.16 22.42
C ILE A 191 -15.29 8.69 22.36
N ASN A 192 -15.01 9.43 23.44
CA ASN A 192 -15.06 10.89 23.48
C ASN A 192 -13.73 11.52 23.08
#